data_AF-A0A8T6DT92-F1
#
_entry.id   AF-A0A8T6DT92-F1
#
_cell.length_a   1.000
_cell.length_b   1.000
_cell.length_c   1.000
_cell.angle_alpha   90.00
_cell.angle_beta   90.00
_cell.angle_gamma   90.00
#
_symmetry.space_group_name_H-M   'P 1'
#
loop_
_entity.id
_entity.type
_entity.pdbx_description
1 polymer ?
#
loop_
_entity_poly.entity_id
_entity_poly.type
_entity_poly.pdbx_seq_one_letter_code
_entity_poly.pdbx_strand_id
1 'polypeptide(L)'
;EASLVLLALGFLHPQHEGLLEQLGVELDGRGNVKTDVSKMTSVPGVFAAGDMARGQSLVVWAIAEGRQAAHGIDAYLMGATALPSVDLRSWA
;
A
#
# COMPACT_ATOMS: atom_id res chain seq x y z
N GLU A 1 38.19 -2.21 17.42
CA GLU A 1 37.33 -3.40 17.58
C GLU A 1 35.94 -2.91 17.96
N ALA A 2 34.88 -3.49 17.37
CA ALA A 2 33.51 -3.13 17.71
C ALA A 2 32.92 -4.20 18.64
N SER A 3 32.30 -3.79 19.74
CA SER A 3 31.68 -4.72 20.70
C SER A 3 30.28 -5.18 20.29
N LEU A 4 29.62 -4.45 19.38
CA LEU A 4 28.32 -4.77 18.80
C LEU A 4 28.20 -4.08 17.44
N VAL A 5 27.60 -4.77 16.47
CA VAL A 5 27.20 -4.22 15.18
C VAL A 5 25.73 -4.54 14.95
N LEU A 6 24.94 -3.51 14.59
CA LEU A 6 23.53 -3.64 14.22
C LEU A 6 23.37 -3.29 12.74
N LEU A 7 22.77 -4.20 11.98
CA LEU A 7 22.43 -3.98 10.57
C LEU A 7 20.94 -3.59 10.47
N ALA A 8 20.67 -2.28 10.41
CA ALA A 8 19.32 -1.72 10.29
C ALA A 8 19.01 -1.34 8.83
N LEU A 9 19.08 -2.32 7.93
CA LEU A 9 19.02 -2.09 6.47
C LEU A 9 17.59 -1.97 5.93
N GLY A 10 16.58 -2.29 6.74
CA GLY A 10 15.19 -2.28 6.31
C GLY A 10 14.86 -3.34 5.25
N PHE A 11 13.82 -3.09 4.47
CA PHE A 11 13.36 -3.88 3.34
C PHE A 11 13.02 -2.93 2.17
N LEU A 12 13.20 -3.39 0.93
CA LEU A 12 13.02 -2.54 -0.25
C LEU A 12 11.56 -2.49 -0.70
N HIS A 13 10.91 -3.64 -0.68
CA HIS A 13 9.54 -3.86 -1.14
C HIS A 13 8.97 -5.12 -0.46
N PRO A 14 7.67 -5.40 -0.64
CA PRO A 14 7.06 -6.64 -0.15
C PRO A 14 7.66 -7.89 -0.80
N GLN A 15 7.48 -9.05 -0.16
CA GLN A 15 7.82 -10.32 -0.77
C GLN A 15 6.94 -10.57 -1.99
N HIS A 16 7.57 -10.81 -3.15
CA HIS A 16 6.86 -11.06 -4.41
C HIS A 16 6.40 -12.50 -4.53
N GLU A 17 7.30 -13.43 -4.20
CA GLU A 17 7.07 -14.87 -4.22
C GLU A 17 5.84 -15.26 -3.39
N GLY A 18 4.98 -16.11 -3.96
CA GLY A 18 3.76 -16.55 -3.30
C GLY A 18 2.59 -15.63 -3.61
N LEU A 19 2.11 -14.88 -2.62
CA LEU A 19 0.82 -14.16 -2.73
C LEU A 19 0.76 -13.19 -3.91
N LEU A 20 1.78 -12.34 -4.11
CA LEU A 20 1.73 -11.30 -5.13
C LEU A 20 1.86 -11.88 -6.54
N GLU A 21 2.74 -12.86 -6.73
CA GLU A 21 2.83 -13.64 -7.97
C GLU A 21 1.53 -14.37 -8.30
N GLN A 22 0.88 -14.99 -7.30
CA GLN A 22 -0.39 -15.69 -7.48
C GLN A 22 -1.54 -14.73 -7.82
N LEU A 23 -1.55 -13.53 -7.22
CA LEU A 23 -2.54 -12.50 -7.52
C LEU A 23 -2.30 -11.84 -8.89
N GLY A 24 -1.05 -11.78 -9.37
CA GLY A 24 -0.70 -11.16 -10.65
C GLY A 24 -0.86 -9.64 -10.66
N VAL A 25 -0.64 -8.98 -9.52
CA VAL A 25 -0.71 -7.52 -9.41
C VAL A 25 0.49 -6.85 -10.08
N GLU A 26 0.26 -5.69 -10.71
CA GLU A 26 1.34 -4.85 -11.21
C GLU A 26 2.14 -4.25 -10.05
N LEU A 27 3.46 -4.16 -10.25
CA LEU A 27 4.37 -3.50 -9.32
C LEU A 27 4.82 -2.13 -9.87
N ASP A 28 5.16 -1.21 -8.99
CA ASP A 28 5.77 0.06 -9.35
C ASP A 28 7.28 -0.09 -9.64
N GLY A 29 7.95 1.00 -10.03
CA GLY A 29 9.39 1.00 -10.31
C GLY A 29 10.29 0.69 -9.10
N ARG A 30 9.73 0.59 -7.90
CA ARG A 30 10.41 0.23 -6.65
C ARG A 30 10.06 -1.19 -6.19
N GLY A 31 9.19 -1.90 -6.92
CA GLY A 31 8.74 -3.25 -6.58
C GLY A 31 7.59 -3.30 -5.57
N ASN A 32 6.97 -2.18 -5.22
CA ASN A 32 5.78 -2.17 -4.36
C ASN A 32 4.53 -2.45 -5.20
N VAL A 33 3.44 -2.88 -4.54
CA VAL A 33 2.16 -3.09 -5.23
C VAL A 33 1.65 -1.74 -5.76
N LYS A 34 1.53 -1.65 -7.08
CA LYS A 34 1.03 -0.44 -7.74
C LYS A 34 -0.46 -0.29 -7.43
N THR A 35 -0.85 0.91 -7.02
CA THR A 35 -2.25 1.24 -6.74
C THR A 35 -2.66 2.55 -7.39
N ASP A 36 -3.95 2.69 -7.66
CA ASP A 36 -4.56 3.93 -8.11
C ASP A 36 -4.95 4.86 -6.93
N VAL A 37 -5.66 5.95 -7.22
CA VAL A 37 -6.12 6.93 -6.23
C VAL A 37 -7.13 6.36 -5.22
N SER A 38 -7.83 5.29 -5.57
CA SER A 38 -8.76 4.56 -4.71
C SER A 38 -8.10 3.43 -3.91
N LYS A 39 -6.78 3.26 -4.09
CA LYS A 39 -5.97 2.17 -3.54
C LYS A 39 -6.26 0.79 -4.16
N MET A 40 -6.98 0.74 -5.28
CA MET A 40 -7.17 -0.48 -6.04
C MET A 40 -5.89 -0.80 -6.80
N THR A 41 -5.53 -2.09 -6.85
CA THR A 41 -4.40 -2.59 -7.64
C THR A 41 -4.80 -2.75 -9.11
N SER A 42 -3.91 -3.33 -9.94
CA SER A 42 -4.28 -3.73 -11.31
C SER A 42 -5.31 -4.86 -11.37
N VAL A 43 -5.54 -5.58 -10.26
CA VAL A 43 -6.52 -6.65 -10.16
C VAL A 43 -7.82 -6.09 -9.53
N PRO A 44 -8.94 -6.08 -10.27
CA PRO A 44 -10.20 -5.54 -9.77
C PRO A 44 -10.65 -6.21 -8.46
N GLY A 45 -11.01 -5.39 -7.46
CA GLY A 45 -11.42 -5.86 -6.13
C GLY A 45 -10.27 -6.19 -5.18
N VAL A 46 -9.01 -6.08 -5.61
CA VAL A 46 -7.83 -6.20 -4.75
C VAL A 46 -7.27 -4.81 -4.47
N PHE A 47 -7.03 -4.51 -3.19
CA PHE A 47 -6.57 -3.21 -2.72
C PHE A 47 -5.29 -3.37 -1.89
N ALA A 48 -4.45 -2.33 -1.87
CA ALA A 48 -3.23 -2.30 -1.06
C ALA A 48 -2.98 -0.92 -0.43
N ALA A 49 -2.37 -0.90 0.75
CA ALA A 49 -2.10 0.31 1.51
C ALA A 49 -0.84 0.14 2.38
N GLY A 50 -0.32 1.25 2.90
CA GLY A 50 0.85 1.27 3.77
C GLY A 50 2.10 0.82 3.03
N ASP A 51 3.00 0.13 3.74
CA ASP A 51 4.29 -0.29 3.20
C ASP A 51 4.15 -1.22 1.98
N MET A 52 3.02 -1.92 1.81
CA MET A 52 2.75 -2.75 0.64
C MET A 52 2.69 -1.94 -0.66
N ALA A 53 2.19 -0.69 -0.59
CA ALA A 53 1.95 0.17 -1.75
C ALA A 53 2.90 1.38 -1.82
N ARG A 54 3.23 2.01 -0.68
CA ARG A 54 4.16 3.16 -0.61
C ARG A 54 5.62 2.73 -0.48
N GLY A 55 5.86 1.54 0.05
CA GLY A 55 7.13 1.18 0.67
C GLY A 55 7.29 1.82 2.07
N GLN A 56 8.40 1.48 2.73
CA GLN A 56 8.68 1.83 4.13
C GLN A 56 8.36 3.28 4.48
N SER A 57 7.48 3.48 5.47
CA SER A 57 7.11 4.83 5.91
C SER A 57 6.65 4.87 7.37
N LEU A 58 6.09 6.01 7.78
CA LEU A 58 5.53 6.21 9.12
C LEU A 58 4.16 5.52 9.26
N VAL A 59 3.84 5.05 10.46
CA VAL A 59 2.54 4.44 10.78
C VAL A 59 1.34 5.34 10.43
N VAL A 60 1.48 6.66 10.54
CA VAL A 60 0.42 7.61 10.17
C VAL A 60 0.05 7.51 8.68
N TRP A 61 1.01 7.19 7.81
CA TRP A 61 0.74 6.96 6.40
C TRP A 61 -0.03 5.67 6.16
N ALA A 62 0.34 4.59 6.87
CA ALA A 62 -0.41 3.34 6.80
C ALA A 62 -1.86 3.53 7.26
N ILE A 63 -2.10 4.33 8.30
CA ILE A 63 -3.45 4.69 8.77
C ILE A 63 -4.21 5.51 7.72
N ALA A 64 -3.59 6.56 7.19
CA ALA A 64 -4.19 7.43 6.19
C ALA A 64 -4.58 6.65 4.91
N GLU A 65 -3.70 5.78 4.44
CA GLU A 65 -3.98 4.94 3.28
C GLU A 65 -4.94 3.80 3.55
N GLY A 66 -4.93 3.22 4.74
CA GLY A 66 -5.93 2.23 5.13
C GLY A 66 -7.33 2.82 5.09
N ARG A 67 -7.50 4.08 5.51
CA ARG A 67 -8.77 4.81 5.39
C ARG A 67 -9.15 5.07 3.93
N GLN A 68 -8.19 5.45 3.09
CA GLN A 68 -8.42 5.64 1.66
C GLN A 68 -8.80 4.33 0.95
N ALA A 69 -8.16 3.22 1.30
CA ALA A 69 -8.50 1.90 0.80
C ALA A 69 -9.89 1.46 1.26
N ALA A 70 -10.26 1.70 2.52
CA ALA A 70 -11.61 1.43 3.01
C ALA A 70 -12.69 2.21 2.23
N HIS A 71 -12.44 3.50 1.94
CA HIS A 71 -13.31 4.31 1.08
C HIS A 71 -13.43 3.72 -0.33
N GLY A 72 -12.31 3.31 -0.95
CA GLY A 72 -12.31 2.67 -2.27
C GLY A 72 -13.02 1.32 -2.31
N ILE A 73 -12.81 0.48 -1.28
CA ILE A 73 -13.47 -0.82 -1.13
C ILE A 73 -14.97 -0.64 -0.99
N ASP A 74 -15.42 0.27 -0.12
CA ASP A 74 -16.85 0.52 0.10
C ASP A 74 -17.52 1.04 -1.18
N ALA A 75 -16.90 2.00 -1.87
CA ALA A 75 -17.40 2.50 -3.14
C ALA A 75 -17.46 1.39 -4.21
N TYR A 76 -16.47 0.50 -4.27
CA TYR A 76 -16.42 -0.60 -5.22
C TYR A 76 -17.53 -1.64 -4.96
N LEU A 77 -17.75 -2.01 -3.70
CA LEU A 77 -18.74 -3.03 -3.33
C LEU A 77 -20.17 -2.51 -3.36
N MET A 78 -20.38 -1.24 -2.99
CA MET A 78 -21.70 -0.65 -2.80
C MET A 78 -22.14 0.24 -3.97
N GLY A 79 -21.23 0.60 -4.88
CA GLY A 79 -21.45 1.54 -5.99
C GLY A 79 -21.40 3.02 -5.60
N ALA A 80 -21.45 3.32 -4.30
CA ALA A 80 -21.26 4.64 -3.71
C ALA A 80 -20.77 4.50 -2.26
N THR A 81 -20.14 5.52 -1.69
CA THR A 81 -19.67 5.49 -0.30
C THR A 81 -20.00 6.79 0.44
N ALA A 82 -20.32 6.66 1.72
CA ALA A 82 -20.44 7.78 2.65
C ALA A 82 -19.22 7.89 3.58
N LEU A 83 -18.22 7.00 3.43
CA LEU A 83 -17.01 7.06 4.22
C LEU A 83 -16.18 8.30 3.84
N PRO A 84 -15.53 8.96 4.82
CA PRO A 84 -14.67 10.10 4.53
C PRO A 84 -13.47 9.66 3.69
N SER A 85 -13.10 10.47 2.69
CA SER A 85 -11.86 10.30 1.93
C SER A 85 -10.70 11.03 2.60
N VAL A 86 -9.47 10.56 2.35
CA VAL A 86 -8.24 11.22 2.79
C VAL A 86 -7.53 11.76 1.54
N ASP A 87 -7.37 13.07 1.43
CA ASP A 87 -6.63 13.65 0.29
C ASP A 87 -5.12 13.53 0.52
N LEU A 88 -4.58 12.36 0.19
CA LEU A 88 -3.16 12.05 0.31
C LEU A 88 -2.25 12.96 -0.55
N ARG A 89 -2.80 13.61 -1.58
CA ARG A 89 -2.02 14.50 -2.48
C ARG A 89 -1.73 15.85 -1.85
N SER A 90 -2.58 16.30 -0.93
CA SER A 90 -2.37 17.57 -0.25
C SER A 90 -1.18 17.55 0.73
N TRP A 91 -0.62 16.37 1.01
CA TRP A 91 0.43 16.15 2.02
C TRP A 91 1.75 15.63 1.42
N ALA A 92 1.82 15.50 0.10
CA ALA A 92 3.02 15.11 -0.65
C ALA A 92 3.74 16.37 -1.16
#